data_AF-A0A3M6V019-F1
#
_entry.id   AF-A0A3M6V019-F1
#
_cell.length_a   1.000
_cell.length_b   1.000
_cell.length_c   1.000
_cell.angle_alpha   90.00
_cell.angle_beta   90.00
_cell.angle_gamma   90.00
#
_symmetry.space_group_name_H-M   'P 1'
#
loop_
_entity.id
_entity.type
_entity.pdbx_description
1 polymer ?
#
loop_
_entity_poly.entity_id
_entity_poly.type
_entity_poly.pdbx_seq_one_letter_code
_entity_poly.pdbx_strand_id
1 'polypeptide(L)'
;MAEQEHLVLRVPDDQNIETMRPAVRRGRTYLYFRWGREPQLVSTSTRIILMIFKAIFCSLGLWSHRSWNYIPRLLFVVICAVQVSLQISFDLNCPYFDCNFNEKHSNLTVLTVFPGTQRACYSLFSFAALLSYVVFITSVTTFRGTESALVSPSRSMIEDCDKTAILWLFIGFVGFLSSLFIGLTLLYLKLYNNNNTYLSKLFIGYTLTTVLAHWASVNTCHAFAVSSSSLGTIAKDTFRLIRKVESGTLDDIIKIHEDLCTIVLNTVSAYKVWFVLHWLTYGAGILVYFMLTSEELSGDKNSVSTAVKVYICLLFVCFFYVFILPCIYAARITSEYAGIYDRINCTTSDDWNEGHPFKDRRNIFLFLAYAKDRGCGFKIGRIRFNSSLTWFSFFFGLLGLLYHFFQAA
;
A
#
# COMPACT_ATOMS: atom_id res chain seq x y z
N MET A 1 -23.74 1.18 32.21
CA MET A 1 -24.54 1.93 31.23
C MET A 1 -23.57 2.63 30.29
N ALA A 2 -23.53 2.22 29.02
CA ALA A 2 -22.78 2.90 27.98
C ALA A 2 -23.68 2.88 26.74
N GLU A 3 -24.03 4.06 26.24
CA GLU A 3 -25.08 4.22 25.25
C GLU A 3 -24.57 3.75 23.88
N GLN A 4 -25.25 2.74 23.33
CA GLN A 4 -24.84 2.06 22.12
C GLN A 4 -25.42 2.83 20.92
N GLU A 5 -24.79 3.95 20.55
CA GLU A 5 -25.17 4.72 19.36
C GLU A 5 -25.08 3.86 18.09
N HIS A 6 -26.23 3.29 17.74
CA HIS A 6 -26.46 2.52 16.54
C HIS A 6 -26.61 3.47 15.35
N LEU A 7 -25.54 4.22 15.03
CA LEU A 7 -25.50 5.08 13.84
C LEU A 7 -25.34 4.23 12.57
N VAL A 8 -26.40 3.47 12.28
CA VAL A 8 -26.73 3.02 10.94
C VAL A 8 -26.87 4.29 10.12
N LEU A 9 -25.98 4.49 9.15
CA LEU A 9 -26.15 5.50 8.11
C LEU A 9 -27.40 5.12 7.31
N ARG A 10 -28.58 5.56 7.76
CA ARG A 10 -29.76 5.63 6.89
C ARG A 10 -29.37 6.50 5.71
N VAL A 11 -29.34 5.89 4.54
CA VAL A 11 -29.56 6.61 3.28
C VAL A 11 -30.92 7.31 3.45
N PRO A 12 -31.04 8.63 3.21
CA PRO A 12 -32.33 9.30 3.22
C PRO A 12 -33.33 8.59 2.31
N ASP A 13 -34.61 8.58 2.67
CA ASP A 13 -35.66 8.03 1.82
C ASP A 13 -35.76 8.82 0.49
N ASP A 14 -36.26 8.15 -0.56
CA ASP A 14 -36.11 8.49 -1.99
C ASP A 14 -36.67 9.86 -2.47
N GLN A 15 -37.19 10.71 -1.58
CA GLN A 15 -37.86 11.98 -1.93
C GLN A 15 -37.05 13.27 -1.67
N ASN A 16 -35.81 13.20 -1.15
CA ASN A 16 -35.05 14.39 -0.71
C ASN A 16 -33.74 14.69 -1.47
N ILE A 17 -33.60 14.23 -2.72
CA ILE A 17 -32.40 14.56 -3.53
C ILE A 17 -32.46 15.99 -4.07
N GLU A 18 -33.63 16.49 -4.48
CA GLU A 18 -33.78 17.87 -5.00
C GLU A 18 -33.59 18.95 -3.91
N THR A 19 -33.84 18.62 -2.65
CA THR A 19 -33.77 19.54 -1.50
C THR A 19 -32.37 19.60 -0.85
N MET A 20 -31.44 18.71 -1.21
CA MET A 20 -30.04 18.81 -0.75
C MET A 20 -29.34 20.01 -1.39
N ARG A 21 -29.21 21.11 -0.62
CA ARG A 21 -28.48 22.32 -1.03
C ARG A 21 -27.13 21.97 -1.68
N PRO A 22 -26.71 22.67 -2.75
CA PRO A 22 -25.45 22.39 -3.45
C PRO A 22 -24.18 22.52 -2.59
N ALA A 23 -24.27 23.14 -1.39
CA ALA A 23 -23.20 23.13 -0.39
C ALA A 23 -22.98 21.75 0.28
N VAL A 24 -24.04 20.96 0.48
CA VAL A 24 -23.96 19.61 1.08
C VAL A 24 -23.37 18.60 0.09
N ARG A 25 -23.76 18.71 -1.19
CA ARG A 25 -23.22 17.92 -2.31
C ARG A 25 -21.70 18.01 -2.41
N ARG A 26 -21.14 19.18 -2.08
CA ARG A 26 -19.70 19.48 -2.16
C ARG A 26 -18.84 18.87 -1.04
N GLY A 27 -19.45 18.43 0.07
CA GLY A 27 -18.70 17.97 1.25
C GLY A 27 -18.39 16.47 1.30
N ARG A 28 -19.14 15.62 0.59
CA ARG A 28 -19.00 14.14 0.62
C ARG A 28 -19.36 13.49 -0.73
N THR A 29 -18.74 13.94 -1.81
CA THR A 29 -18.99 13.44 -3.19
C THR A 29 -18.94 11.91 -3.32
N TYR A 30 -18.08 11.22 -2.57
CA TYR A 30 -17.99 9.75 -2.61
C TYR A 30 -19.26 9.03 -2.08
N LEU A 31 -20.10 9.68 -1.26
CA LEU A 31 -21.36 9.09 -0.80
C LEU A 31 -22.42 9.03 -1.91
N TYR A 32 -22.39 9.96 -2.86
CA TYR A 32 -23.28 9.95 -4.03
C TYR A 32 -23.11 8.65 -4.84
N PHE A 33 -21.87 8.21 -5.05
CA PHE A 33 -21.56 6.94 -5.72
C PHE A 33 -22.08 5.70 -4.98
N ARG A 34 -22.31 5.76 -3.66
CA ARG A 34 -22.93 4.64 -2.93
C ARG A 34 -24.46 4.60 -3.05
N TRP A 35 -25.11 5.65 -3.56
CA TRP A 35 -26.56 5.74 -3.58
C TRP A 35 -27.20 4.66 -4.46
N GLY A 36 -28.21 3.96 -3.92
CA GLY A 36 -28.95 2.92 -4.65
C GLY A 36 -28.07 1.75 -5.13
N ARG A 37 -26.96 1.47 -4.43
CA ARG A 37 -26.22 0.21 -4.50
C ARG A 37 -26.79 -0.74 -3.45
N GLU A 38 -27.04 -2.00 -3.82
CA GLU A 38 -27.53 -3.01 -2.88
C GLU A 38 -26.56 -3.25 -1.71
N PRO A 39 -27.07 -3.54 -0.50
CA PRO A 39 -26.22 -3.88 0.63
C PRO A 39 -25.49 -5.20 0.36
N GLN A 40 -24.17 -5.14 0.21
CA GLN A 40 -23.37 -6.35 0.04
C GLN A 40 -23.53 -7.27 1.24
N LEU A 41 -24.04 -8.48 1.03
CA LEU A 41 -24.16 -9.49 2.08
C LEU A 41 -22.75 -9.96 2.49
N VAL A 42 -22.17 -9.34 3.52
CA VAL A 42 -20.83 -9.67 4.02
C VAL A 42 -20.89 -10.99 4.79
N SER A 43 -20.10 -11.98 4.37
CA SER A 43 -20.02 -13.26 5.09
C SER A 43 -19.33 -13.09 6.45
N THR A 44 -19.61 -13.99 7.39
CA THR A 44 -19.00 -13.99 8.72
C THR A 44 -17.47 -13.95 8.65
N SER A 45 -16.87 -14.75 7.75
CA SER A 45 -15.42 -14.81 7.54
C SER A 45 -14.86 -13.47 7.05
N THR A 46 -15.52 -12.81 6.08
CA THR A 46 -15.10 -11.47 5.64
C THR A 46 -15.21 -10.47 6.79
N ARG A 47 -16.30 -10.48 7.57
CA ARG A 47 -16.47 -9.58 8.73
C ARG A 47 -15.34 -9.73 9.76
N ILE A 48 -14.89 -10.95 10.04
CA ILE A 48 -13.75 -11.22 10.93
C ILE A 48 -12.46 -10.58 10.36
N ILE A 49 -12.18 -10.78 9.07
CA ILE A 49 -11.02 -10.15 8.39
C ILE A 49 -11.08 -8.62 8.49
N LEU A 50 -12.27 -8.01 8.34
CA LEU A 50 -12.42 -6.55 8.49
C LEU A 50 -12.11 -6.08 9.92
N MET A 51 -12.49 -6.86 10.95
CA MET A 51 -12.17 -6.57 12.34
C MET A 51 -10.66 -6.64 12.61
N ILE A 52 -9.96 -7.61 12.01
CA ILE A 52 -8.50 -7.74 12.09
C ILE A 52 -7.82 -6.51 11.47
N PHE A 53 -8.13 -6.16 10.22
CA PHE A 53 -7.54 -4.96 9.58
C PHE A 53 -7.86 -3.67 10.35
N LYS A 54 -9.09 -3.53 10.87
CA LYS A 54 -9.45 -2.39 11.73
C LYS A 54 -8.58 -2.33 12.98
N ALA A 55 -8.38 -3.46 13.69
CA ALA A 55 -7.57 -3.48 14.91
C ALA A 55 -6.11 -3.06 14.63
N ILE A 56 -5.53 -3.57 13.54
CA ILE A 56 -4.15 -3.26 13.12
C ILE A 56 -4.02 -1.79 12.70
N PHE A 57 -4.94 -1.27 11.89
CA PHE A 57 -4.92 0.13 11.48
C PHE A 57 -5.20 1.08 12.66
N CYS A 58 -5.97 0.66 13.67
CA CYS A 58 -6.12 1.42 14.92
C CYS A 58 -4.82 1.47 15.72
N SER A 59 -4.13 0.33 15.92
CA SER A 59 -2.89 0.28 16.72
C SER A 59 -1.73 1.06 16.08
N LEU A 60 -1.76 1.25 14.76
CA LEU A 60 -0.83 2.10 14.00
C LEU A 60 -1.35 3.53 13.76
N GLY A 61 -2.52 3.90 14.27
CA GLY A 61 -3.14 5.20 14.03
C GLY A 61 -3.49 5.51 12.56
N LEU A 62 -3.49 4.51 11.68
CA LEU A 62 -3.87 4.62 10.26
C LEU A 62 -5.39 4.72 10.07
N TRP A 63 -6.17 4.20 11.03
CA TRP A 63 -7.63 4.11 10.98
C TRP A 63 -8.35 5.41 11.31
N SER A 64 -8.99 6.04 10.32
CA SER A 64 -9.70 7.32 10.45
C SER A 64 -8.81 8.52 10.85
N HIS A 65 -9.41 9.71 10.83
CA HIS A 65 -8.74 10.98 11.17
C HIS A 65 -8.96 11.40 12.64
N ARG A 66 -9.42 10.51 13.53
CA ARG A 66 -9.70 10.81 14.95
C ARG A 66 -8.44 11.33 15.69
N SER A 67 -8.64 12.21 16.66
CA SER A 67 -7.56 12.80 17.48
C SER A 67 -6.75 11.76 18.25
N TRP A 68 -7.40 10.73 18.79
CA TRP A 68 -6.74 9.63 19.52
C TRP A 68 -5.68 8.88 18.71
N ASN A 69 -5.70 8.97 17.37
CA ASN A 69 -4.69 8.34 16.51
C ASN A 69 -3.32 9.03 16.56
N TYR A 70 -3.19 10.21 17.15
CA TYR A 70 -1.89 10.88 17.29
C TYR A 70 -0.91 10.10 18.19
N ILE A 71 -1.42 9.45 19.24
CA ILE A 71 -0.60 8.67 20.19
C ILE A 71 0.10 7.49 19.48
N PRO A 72 -0.60 6.55 18.82
CA PRO A 72 0.06 5.46 18.09
C PRO A 72 0.94 5.94 16.94
N ARG A 73 0.57 7.05 16.26
CA ARG A 73 1.43 7.66 15.22
C ARG A 73 2.78 8.09 15.77
N LEU A 74 2.78 8.87 16.85
CA LEU A 74 4.01 9.34 17.48
C LEU A 74 4.84 8.15 17.99
N LEU A 75 4.19 7.18 18.64
CA LEU A 75 4.85 5.97 19.13
C LEU A 75 5.57 5.19 18.02
N PHE A 76 4.91 4.94 16.89
CA PHE A 76 5.54 4.21 15.78
C PHE A 76 6.58 5.04 15.02
N VAL A 77 6.44 6.37 14.94
CA VAL A 77 7.53 7.24 14.45
C VAL A 77 8.76 7.12 15.34
N VAL A 78 8.60 7.14 16.67
CA VAL A 78 9.70 6.96 17.63
C VAL A 78 10.32 5.57 17.51
N ILE A 79 9.51 4.50 17.41
CA ILE A 79 10.03 3.13 17.23
C ILE A 79 10.86 3.01 15.94
N CYS A 80 10.35 3.53 14.82
CA CYS A 80 11.09 3.53 13.55
C CYS A 80 12.36 4.39 13.62
N ALA A 81 12.33 5.54 14.29
CA ALA A 81 13.50 6.40 14.47
C ALA A 81 14.57 5.73 15.35
N VAL A 82 14.16 5.13 16.48
CA VAL A 82 15.05 4.34 17.35
C VAL A 82 15.67 3.16 16.59
N GLN A 83 14.88 2.43 15.80
CA GLN A 83 15.38 1.34 14.95
C GLN A 83 16.46 1.84 13.97
N VAL A 84 16.20 2.94 13.26
CA VAL A 84 17.18 3.55 12.34
C VAL A 84 18.43 4.02 13.10
N SER A 85 18.29 4.67 14.26
CA SER A 85 19.41 5.15 15.06
C SER A 85 20.27 4.02 15.64
N LEU A 86 19.65 2.94 16.13
CA LEU A 86 20.36 1.74 16.59
C LEU A 86 21.14 1.11 15.43
N GLN A 87 20.49 0.95 14.28
CA GLN A 87 21.08 0.34 13.11
C GLN A 87 22.25 1.16 12.54
N ILE A 88 22.10 2.49 12.43
CA ILE A 88 23.20 3.40 12.07
C ILE A 88 24.32 3.37 13.12
N SER A 89 24.01 3.21 14.41
CA SER A 89 25.01 3.11 15.47
C SER A 89 25.81 1.80 15.42
N PHE A 90 25.22 0.70 14.94
CA PHE A 90 25.95 -0.54 14.66
C PHE A 90 26.86 -0.40 13.43
N ASP A 91 26.41 0.32 12.39
CA ASP A 91 27.17 0.54 11.15
C ASP A 91 28.30 1.57 11.29
N LEU A 92 28.10 2.67 12.02
CA LEU A 92 29.10 3.73 12.22
C LEU A 92 30.36 3.25 12.96
N ASN A 93 30.26 2.14 13.69
CA ASN A 93 31.41 1.47 14.31
C ASN A 93 32.21 0.57 13.33
N CYS A 94 31.85 0.58 12.04
CA CYS A 94 32.57 -0.10 10.96
C CYS A 94 33.03 0.92 9.89
N PRO A 95 34.36 1.13 9.70
CA PRO A 95 34.86 1.93 8.59
C PRO A 95 34.34 1.39 7.26
N TYR A 96 33.87 2.28 6.36
CA TYR A 96 33.37 1.93 5.03
C TYR A 96 32.22 0.91 4.97
N PHE A 97 31.46 0.71 6.07
CA PHE A 97 30.49 -0.39 6.24
C PHE A 97 31.11 -1.80 6.20
N ASP A 98 32.45 -1.93 6.13
CA ASP A 98 33.14 -3.20 6.22
C ASP A 98 33.46 -3.53 7.69
N CYS A 99 32.62 -4.38 8.26
CA CYS A 99 32.75 -4.81 9.64
C CYS A 99 33.78 -5.93 9.86
N ASN A 100 34.42 -6.47 8.81
CA ASN A 100 35.49 -7.47 8.97
C ASN A 100 36.72 -6.88 9.67
N PHE A 101 36.91 -5.56 9.62
CA PHE A 101 38.05 -4.90 10.27
C PHE A 101 38.07 -5.06 11.81
N ASN A 102 36.91 -5.23 12.44
CA ASN A 102 36.80 -5.40 13.91
C ASN A 102 36.82 -6.87 14.38
N GLU A 103 36.86 -7.86 13.48
CA GLU A 103 36.98 -9.28 13.88
C GLU A 103 38.26 -9.57 14.68
N LYS A 104 39.32 -8.77 14.51
CA LYS A 104 40.57 -8.92 15.28
C LYS A 104 40.47 -8.55 16.77
N HIS A 105 39.41 -7.87 17.21
CA HIS A 105 39.32 -7.38 18.60
C HIS A 105 38.00 -7.63 19.34
N SER A 106 36.89 -7.98 18.68
CA SER A 106 35.61 -8.23 19.38
C SER A 106 35.21 -9.71 19.39
N ASN A 107 35.27 -10.35 20.57
CA ASN A 107 34.71 -11.68 20.88
C ASN A 107 33.16 -11.72 20.86
N LEU A 108 32.51 -10.90 20.05
CA LEU A 108 31.06 -10.77 19.99
C LEU A 108 30.51 -11.60 18.82
N THR A 109 30.20 -12.86 19.08
CA THR A 109 29.67 -13.83 18.09
C THR A 109 28.33 -13.46 17.45
N VAL A 110 27.70 -12.34 17.84
CA VAL A 110 26.56 -11.75 17.11
C VAL A 110 27.03 -11.03 15.84
N LEU A 111 28.23 -10.44 15.82
CA LEU A 111 28.77 -9.76 14.64
C LEU A 111 29.14 -10.74 13.50
N THR A 112 29.55 -11.96 13.82
CA THR A 112 30.01 -12.97 12.83
C THR A 112 28.86 -13.73 12.16
N VAL A 113 27.60 -13.51 12.57
CA VAL A 113 26.42 -14.16 11.95
C VAL A 113 25.95 -13.42 10.69
N PHE A 114 26.33 -12.14 10.54
CA PHE A 114 25.92 -11.26 9.46
C PHE A 114 27.16 -10.61 8.81
N PRO A 115 27.54 -10.99 7.57
CA PRO A 115 28.57 -10.26 6.82
C PRO A 115 28.18 -8.78 6.67
N GLY A 116 29.17 -7.89 6.60
CA GLY A 116 28.96 -6.42 6.69
C GLY A 116 27.94 -5.88 5.67
N THR A 117 27.97 -6.46 4.47
CA THR A 117 27.02 -6.32 3.36
C THR A 117 25.55 -6.46 3.76
N GLN A 118 25.19 -7.40 4.64
CA GLN A 118 23.81 -7.55 5.11
C GLN A 118 23.39 -6.42 6.06
N ARG A 119 24.33 -5.82 6.81
CA ARG A 119 24.02 -4.72 7.76
C ARG A 119 23.60 -3.45 7.02
N ALA A 120 24.35 -3.06 5.99
CA ALA A 120 23.98 -1.95 5.11
C ALA A 120 22.56 -2.11 4.53
N CYS A 121 22.15 -3.34 4.20
CA CYS A 121 20.79 -3.62 3.73
C CYS A 121 19.74 -3.40 4.81
N TYR A 122 19.95 -3.86 6.06
CA TYR A 122 19.03 -3.57 7.16
C TYR A 122 18.91 -2.07 7.45
N SER A 123 20.00 -1.31 7.28
CA SER A 123 20.03 0.15 7.42
C SER A 123 19.16 0.82 6.35
N LEU A 124 19.34 0.44 5.08
CA LEU A 124 18.51 0.91 3.97
C LEU A 124 17.03 0.57 4.17
N PHE A 125 16.70 -0.67 4.53
CA PHE A 125 15.30 -1.06 4.75
C PHE A 125 14.68 -0.44 6.01
N SER A 126 15.45 -0.24 7.09
CA SER A 126 14.98 0.47 8.29
C SER A 126 14.67 1.93 7.97
N PHE A 127 15.55 2.59 7.20
CA PHE A 127 15.33 3.95 6.73
C PHE A 127 14.12 4.04 5.78
N ALA A 128 13.98 3.09 4.84
CA ALA A 128 12.81 2.98 3.96
C ALA A 128 11.51 2.79 4.75
N ALA A 129 11.52 2.00 5.83
CA ALA A 129 10.37 1.79 6.71
C ALA A 129 9.98 3.06 7.47
N LEU A 130 10.96 3.76 8.05
CA LEU A 130 10.75 5.07 8.71
C LEU A 130 10.17 6.09 7.73
N LEU A 131 10.80 6.28 6.58
CA LEU A 131 10.39 7.26 5.57
C LEU A 131 8.98 6.93 5.03
N SER A 132 8.73 5.66 4.70
CA SER A 132 7.41 5.18 4.29
C SER A 132 6.34 5.54 5.31
N TYR A 133 6.56 5.20 6.59
CA TYR A 133 5.57 5.47 7.64
C TYR A 133 5.36 6.97 7.87
N VAL A 134 6.43 7.75 8.03
CA VAL A 134 6.35 9.21 8.27
C VAL A 134 5.63 9.91 7.13
N VAL A 135 6.01 9.65 5.87
CA VAL A 135 5.38 10.30 4.71
C VAL A 135 3.93 9.84 4.54
N PHE A 136 3.60 8.57 4.81
CA PHE A 136 2.21 8.11 4.80
C PHE A 136 1.35 8.83 5.85
N ILE A 137 1.84 8.96 7.09
CA ILE A 137 1.15 9.71 8.13
C ILE A 137 0.98 11.18 7.74
N THR A 138 1.97 11.79 7.11
CA THR A 138 1.86 13.15 6.54
C THR A 138 0.76 13.23 5.48
N SER A 139 0.67 12.27 4.54
CA SER A 139 -0.43 12.18 3.56
C SER A 139 -1.80 12.10 4.24
N VAL A 140 -1.95 11.24 5.25
CA VAL A 140 -3.21 11.03 6.00
C VAL A 140 -3.60 12.23 6.89
N THR A 141 -2.63 13.03 7.32
CA THR A 141 -2.87 14.18 8.22
C THR A 141 -3.09 15.49 7.49
N THR A 142 -2.37 15.74 6.39
CA THR A 142 -2.50 16.97 5.59
C THR A 142 -3.83 17.02 4.83
N PHE A 143 -4.24 15.91 4.22
CA PHE A 143 -5.52 15.78 3.51
C PHE A 143 -6.70 15.53 4.47
N ARG A 144 -6.79 16.28 5.58
CA ARG A 144 -7.90 16.23 6.55
C ARG A 144 -9.09 17.13 6.20
N GLY A 145 -8.94 18.00 5.20
CA GLY A 145 -9.93 19.03 4.83
C GLY A 145 -11.19 18.47 4.16
N THR A 146 -12.10 19.38 3.82
CA THR A 146 -13.43 19.12 3.20
C THR A 146 -13.40 18.44 1.82
N GLU A 147 -12.22 18.17 1.27
CA GLU A 147 -11.99 17.50 -0.02
C GLU A 147 -11.32 16.12 0.13
N SER A 148 -11.29 15.57 1.34
CA SER A 148 -10.58 14.33 1.72
C SER A 148 -11.18 13.05 1.13
N ALA A 149 -10.94 12.87 -0.17
CA ALA A 149 -11.22 11.62 -0.87
C ALA A 149 -10.31 10.49 -0.34
N LEU A 150 -10.87 9.58 0.46
CA LEU A 150 -10.40 8.20 0.65
C LEU A 150 -8.93 8.04 1.10
N VAL A 151 -8.36 9.02 1.83
CA VAL A 151 -6.94 9.00 2.24
C VAL A 151 -6.69 8.18 3.52
N SER A 152 -7.72 7.81 4.28
CA SER A 152 -7.59 7.00 5.50
C SER A 152 -8.57 5.83 5.49
N PRO A 153 -8.11 4.57 5.67
CA PRO A 153 -8.99 3.44 5.88
C PRO A 153 -10.03 3.73 6.96
N SER A 154 -11.29 3.56 6.56
CA SER A 154 -12.46 3.72 7.43
C SER A 154 -13.37 2.52 7.28
N ARG A 155 -14.27 2.32 8.25
CA ARG A 155 -15.26 1.25 8.22
C ARG A 155 -15.96 1.18 6.87
N SER A 156 -16.44 2.33 6.40
CA SER A 156 -17.21 2.41 5.17
C SER A 156 -16.39 2.15 3.89
N MET A 157 -15.08 2.43 3.90
CA MET A 157 -14.20 2.13 2.76
C MET A 157 -13.83 0.65 2.70
N ILE A 158 -13.62 0.01 3.85
CA ILE A 158 -13.39 -1.43 3.90
C ILE A 158 -14.68 -2.19 3.53
N GLU A 159 -15.85 -1.71 3.95
CA GLU A 159 -17.15 -2.26 3.56
C GLU A 159 -17.48 -2.05 2.06
N ASP A 160 -16.82 -1.10 1.36
CA ASP A 160 -16.88 -0.95 -0.10
C ASP A 160 -15.95 -1.91 -0.85
N CYS A 161 -14.94 -2.49 -0.20
CA CYS A 161 -13.95 -3.31 -0.90
C CYS A 161 -14.56 -4.64 -1.37
N ASP A 162 -14.24 -5.04 -2.60
CA ASP A 162 -14.60 -6.37 -3.12
C ASP A 162 -14.09 -7.47 -2.18
N LYS A 163 -14.97 -8.42 -1.84
CA LYS A 163 -14.68 -9.59 -0.99
C LYS A 163 -13.42 -10.33 -1.45
N THR A 164 -13.24 -10.45 -2.76
CA THR A 164 -12.08 -11.11 -3.37
C THR A 164 -10.80 -10.32 -3.10
N ALA A 165 -10.85 -8.99 -3.22
CA ALA A 165 -9.72 -8.11 -2.91
C ALA A 165 -9.35 -8.15 -1.42
N ILE A 166 -10.34 -8.12 -0.52
CA ILE A 166 -10.14 -8.26 0.93
C ILE A 166 -9.45 -9.59 1.26
N LEU A 167 -9.92 -10.69 0.65
CA LEU A 167 -9.36 -12.02 0.88
C LEU A 167 -7.90 -12.11 0.39
N TRP A 168 -7.59 -11.62 -0.81
CA TRP A 168 -6.21 -11.58 -1.32
C TRP A 168 -5.29 -10.69 -0.48
N LEU A 169 -5.78 -9.55 0.03
CA LEU A 169 -5.04 -8.71 0.96
C LEU A 169 -4.73 -9.45 2.28
N PHE A 170 -5.70 -10.20 2.80
CA PHE A 170 -5.52 -10.99 4.02
C PHE A 170 -4.56 -12.17 3.81
N ILE A 171 -4.64 -12.88 2.68
CA ILE A 171 -3.71 -13.96 2.33
C ILE A 171 -2.29 -13.42 2.20
N GLY A 172 -2.08 -12.31 1.49
CA GLY A 172 -0.77 -11.67 1.37
C GLY A 172 -0.20 -11.21 2.72
N PHE A 173 -1.05 -10.66 3.57
CA PHE A 173 -0.68 -10.25 4.94
C PHE A 173 -0.27 -11.43 5.83
N VAL A 174 -1.05 -12.52 5.80
CA VAL A 174 -0.72 -13.75 6.54
C VAL A 174 0.58 -14.36 5.99
N GLY A 175 0.76 -14.40 4.66
CA GLY A 175 1.99 -14.86 4.04
C GLY A 175 3.21 -14.05 4.48
N PHE A 176 3.13 -12.72 4.46
CA PHE A 176 4.18 -11.83 4.97
C PHE A 176 4.53 -12.13 6.43
N LEU A 177 3.52 -12.25 7.30
CA LEU A 177 3.71 -12.58 8.72
C LEU A 177 4.36 -13.95 8.91
N SER A 178 3.86 -14.99 8.22
CA SER A 178 4.43 -16.33 8.29
C SER A 178 5.88 -16.37 7.84
N SER A 179 6.22 -15.73 6.72
CA SER A 179 7.60 -15.62 6.23
C SER A 179 8.51 -14.92 7.24
N LEU A 180 8.06 -13.81 7.84
CA LEU A 180 8.82 -13.08 8.85
C LEU A 180 9.03 -13.92 10.12
N PHE A 181 7.99 -14.54 10.68
CA PHE A 181 8.09 -15.36 11.88
C PHE A 181 8.95 -16.62 11.68
N ILE A 182 8.83 -17.31 10.54
CA ILE A 182 9.68 -18.46 10.22
C ILE A 182 11.14 -18.02 10.11
N GLY A 183 11.43 -16.92 9.39
CA GLY A 183 12.77 -16.38 9.27
C GLY A 183 13.39 -16.04 10.64
N LEU A 184 12.67 -15.30 11.48
CA LEU A 184 13.13 -14.92 12.81
C LEU A 184 13.33 -16.12 13.74
N THR A 185 12.50 -17.17 13.61
CA THR A 185 12.65 -18.41 14.39
C THR A 185 13.93 -19.15 13.99
N LEU A 186 14.22 -19.27 12.70
CA LEU A 186 15.47 -19.89 12.20
C LEU A 186 16.71 -19.13 12.70
N LEU A 187 16.66 -17.80 12.69
CA LEU A 187 17.72 -16.94 13.19
C LEU A 187 17.90 -17.06 14.72
N TYR A 188 16.80 -17.06 15.47
CA TYR A 188 16.82 -17.22 16.93
C TYR A 188 17.38 -18.58 17.35
N LEU A 189 16.99 -19.68 16.68
CA LEU A 189 17.52 -21.02 16.95
C LEU A 189 19.05 -21.08 16.73
N LYS A 190 19.56 -20.41 15.68
CA LYS A 190 21.02 -20.32 15.44
C LYS A 190 21.75 -19.57 16.56
N LEU A 191 21.15 -18.51 17.09
CA LEU A 191 21.76 -17.65 18.13
C LEU A 191 21.63 -18.23 19.55
N TYR A 192 20.54 -18.95 19.85
CA TYR A 192 20.31 -19.57 21.16
C TYR A 192 21.39 -20.61 21.49
N ASN A 193 21.85 -21.36 20.49
CA ASN A 193 22.93 -22.35 20.63
C ASN A 193 24.30 -21.75 21.04
N ASN A 194 24.44 -20.43 21.06
CA ASN A 194 25.68 -19.72 21.42
C ASN A 194 25.77 -19.33 22.92
N ASN A 195 24.83 -19.79 23.76
CA ASN A 195 24.86 -19.75 25.24
C ASN A 195 25.04 -18.38 25.96
N ASN A 196 25.11 -17.25 25.26
CA ASN A 196 25.26 -15.92 25.91
C ASN A 196 23.90 -15.25 26.19
N THR A 197 23.50 -15.25 27.46
CA THR A 197 22.19 -14.73 27.92
C THR A 197 22.04 -13.21 27.83
N TYR A 198 23.12 -12.44 27.90
CA TYR A 198 23.08 -10.98 27.73
C TYR A 198 22.91 -10.59 26.25
N LEU A 199 23.68 -11.21 25.36
CA LEU A 199 23.56 -11.00 23.92
C LEU A 199 22.19 -11.43 23.39
N SER A 200 21.64 -12.54 23.88
CA SER A 200 20.27 -12.97 23.55
C SER A 200 19.22 -11.89 23.88
N LYS A 201 19.29 -11.26 25.05
CA LYS A 201 18.36 -10.19 25.45
C LYS A 201 18.47 -8.93 24.57
N LEU A 202 19.68 -8.48 24.28
CA LEU A 202 19.90 -7.34 23.36
C LEU A 202 19.38 -7.66 21.95
N PHE A 203 19.66 -8.87 21.46
CA PHE A 203 19.23 -9.33 20.15
C PHE A 203 17.69 -9.42 20.04
N ILE A 204 17.00 -9.87 21.08
CA ILE A 204 15.53 -9.87 21.13
C ILE A 204 14.98 -8.44 21.04
N GLY A 205 15.57 -7.48 21.77
CA GLY A 205 15.17 -6.08 21.72
C GLY A 205 15.31 -5.46 20.32
N TYR A 206 16.48 -5.63 19.71
CA TYR A 206 16.77 -5.20 18.33
C TYR A 206 15.84 -5.86 17.29
N THR A 207 15.60 -7.16 17.44
CA THR A 207 14.70 -7.90 16.54
C THR A 207 13.27 -7.36 16.64
N LEU A 208 12.79 -7.07 17.86
CA LEU A 208 11.46 -6.53 18.09
C LEU A 208 11.28 -5.14 17.47
N THR A 209 12.26 -4.22 17.61
CA THR A 209 12.19 -2.90 16.97
C THR A 209 12.23 -2.99 15.45
N THR A 210 13.03 -3.91 14.90
CA THR A 210 13.10 -4.20 13.46
C THR A 210 11.74 -4.68 12.92
N VAL A 211 11.11 -5.65 13.61
CA VAL A 211 9.77 -6.17 13.28
C VAL A 211 8.72 -5.07 13.35
N LEU A 212 8.71 -4.25 14.40
CA LEU A 212 7.73 -3.18 14.56
C LEU A 212 7.87 -2.08 13.52
N ALA A 213 9.09 -1.76 13.07
CA ALA A 213 9.33 -0.79 12.00
C ALA A 213 8.81 -1.30 10.64
N HIS A 214 9.15 -2.54 10.27
CA HIS A 214 8.64 -3.13 9.03
C HIS A 214 7.13 -3.42 9.07
N TRP A 215 6.59 -3.76 10.25
CA TRP A 215 5.15 -3.86 10.50
C TRP A 215 4.43 -2.53 10.26
N ALA A 216 5.00 -1.40 10.66
CA ALA A 216 4.44 -0.10 10.35
C ALA A 216 4.41 0.15 8.83
N SER A 217 5.52 -0.15 8.14
CA SER A 217 5.65 0.05 6.69
C SER A 217 4.69 -0.83 5.88
N VAL A 218 4.65 -2.15 6.10
CA VAL A 218 3.74 -3.06 5.35
C VAL A 218 2.28 -2.65 5.50
N ASN A 219 1.89 -2.16 6.69
CA ASN A 219 0.54 -1.69 6.94
C ASN A 219 0.21 -0.34 6.29
N THR A 220 1.19 0.50 5.94
CA THR A 220 0.95 1.63 5.02
C THR A 220 0.59 1.14 3.62
N CYS A 221 1.27 0.10 3.12
CA CYS A 221 0.94 -0.51 1.83
C CYS A 221 -0.47 -1.15 1.84
N HIS A 222 -0.86 -1.82 2.93
CA HIS A 222 -2.24 -2.33 3.09
C HIS A 222 -3.28 -1.21 3.21
N ALA A 223 -2.98 -0.12 3.93
CA ALA A 223 -3.87 1.04 4.03
C ALA A 223 -4.09 1.69 2.66
N PHE A 224 -3.02 1.86 1.87
CA PHE A 224 -3.10 2.31 0.48
C PHE A 224 -3.90 1.34 -0.40
N ALA A 225 -3.69 0.03 -0.26
CA ALA A 225 -4.39 -0.99 -1.05
C ALA A 225 -5.89 -1.05 -0.76
N VAL A 226 -6.30 -0.84 0.50
CA VAL A 226 -7.71 -0.67 0.89
C VAL A 226 -8.32 0.58 0.24
N SER A 227 -7.64 1.72 0.32
CA SER A 227 -8.11 2.96 -0.33
C SER A 227 -8.24 2.81 -1.85
N SER A 228 -7.25 2.15 -2.48
CA SER A 228 -7.24 1.83 -3.91
C SER A 228 -8.35 0.85 -4.32
N SER A 229 -8.69 -0.10 -3.44
CA SER A 229 -9.80 -1.04 -3.66
C SER A 229 -11.15 -0.34 -3.59
N SER A 230 -11.33 0.57 -2.62
CA SER A 230 -12.54 1.40 -2.49
C SER A 230 -12.73 2.31 -3.72
N LEU A 231 -11.65 2.92 -4.24
CA LEU A 231 -11.67 3.64 -5.53
C LEU A 231 -12.13 2.75 -6.69
N GLY A 232 -11.65 1.50 -6.77
CA GLY A 232 -12.09 0.54 -7.79
C GLY A 232 -13.58 0.19 -7.71
N THR A 233 -14.16 0.14 -6.51
CA THR A 233 -15.62 -0.01 -6.34
C THR A 233 -16.36 1.26 -6.78
N ILE A 234 -15.86 2.44 -6.44
CA ILE A 234 -16.48 3.72 -6.85
C ILE A 234 -16.44 3.90 -8.38
N ALA A 235 -15.40 3.41 -9.06
CA ALA A 235 -15.36 3.34 -10.52
C ALA A 235 -16.51 2.47 -11.10
N LYS A 236 -16.81 1.31 -10.48
CA LYS A 236 -17.95 0.45 -10.85
C LYS A 236 -19.30 1.11 -10.55
N ASP A 237 -19.42 1.79 -9.41
CA ASP A 237 -20.60 2.59 -9.07
C ASP A 237 -20.83 3.74 -10.05
N THR A 238 -19.77 4.36 -10.58
CA THR A 238 -19.87 5.43 -11.59
C THR A 238 -20.55 4.89 -12.84
N PHE A 239 -20.12 3.74 -13.36
CA PHE A 239 -20.77 3.10 -14.51
C PHE A 239 -22.25 2.75 -14.22
N ARG A 240 -22.54 2.28 -12.99
CA ARG A 240 -23.92 2.02 -12.53
C ARG A 240 -24.77 3.29 -12.48
N LEU A 241 -24.22 4.42 -12.02
CA LEU A 241 -24.93 5.70 -11.99
C LEU A 241 -25.20 6.23 -13.40
N ILE A 242 -24.21 6.16 -14.29
CA ILE A 242 -24.38 6.50 -15.72
C ILE A 242 -25.53 5.69 -16.31
N ARG A 243 -25.54 4.35 -16.14
CA ARG A 243 -26.61 3.48 -16.64
C ARG A 243 -28.01 3.76 -16.04
N LYS A 244 -28.09 4.43 -14.89
CA LYS A 244 -29.35 4.83 -14.25
C LYS A 244 -29.86 6.21 -14.71
N VAL A 245 -29.18 6.90 -15.64
CA VAL A 245 -29.67 8.16 -16.23
C VAL A 245 -30.79 7.86 -17.22
N GLU A 246 -32.05 7.92 -16.79
CA GLU A 246 -33.21 7.60 -17.64
C GLU A 246 -33.38 8.61 -18.78
N SER A 247 -33.20 9.90 -18.49
CA SER A 247 -33.16 10.99 -19.48
C SER A 247 -32.24 12.10 -19.00
N GLY A 248 -31.72 12.91 -19.93
CA GLY A 248 -30.80 14.01 -19.61
C GLY A 248 -29.93 14.41 -20.79
N THR A 249 -28.82 15.09 -20.49
CA THR A 249 -27.84 15.55 -21.48
C THR A 249 -26.52 14.78 -21.38
N LEU A 250 -25.65 14.95 -22.37
CA LEU A 250 -24.26 14.47 -22.29
C LEU A 250 -23.51 15.10 -21.11
N ASP A 251 -23.81 16.35 -20.77
CA ASP A 251 -23.17 17.10 -19.68
C ASP A 251 -23.47 16.50 -18.31
N ASP A 252 -24.65 15.91 -18.12
CA ASP A 252 -25.00 15.18 -16.88
C ASP A 252 -24.10 13.96 -16.67
N ILE A 253 -23.77 13.23 -17.75
CA ILE A 253 -22.84 12.10 -17.71
C ILE A 253 -21.40 12.57 -17.50
N ILE A 254 -20.99 13.66 -18.17
CA ILE A 254 -19.67 14.29 -17.97
C ILE A 254 -19.51 14.68 -16.50
N LYS A 255 -20.53 15.26 -15.88
CA LYS A 255 -20.50 15.66 -14.46
C LYS A 255 -20.33 14.50 -13.49
N ILE A 256 -20.99 13.36 -13.73
CA ILE A 256 -20.77 12.12 -12.95
C ILE A 256 -19.31 11.65 -13.08
N HIS A 257 -18.73 11.79 -14.28
CA HIS A 257 -17.33 11.45 -14.53
C HIS A 257 -16.34 12.44 -13.89
N GLU A 258 -16.65 13.74 -13.86
CA GLU A 258 -15.87 14.78 -13.17
C GLU A 258 -15.84 14.57 -11.66
N ASP A 259 -16.96 14.19 -11.05
CA ASP A 259 -17.04 13.85 -9.63
C ASP A 259 -16.14 12.64 -9.30
N LEU A 260 -16.16 11.59 -10.12
CA LEU A 260 -15.23 10.45 -10.00
C LEU A 260 -13.78 10.88 -10.16
N CYS A 261 -13.49 11.66 -11.20
CA CYS A 261 -12.15 12.19 -11.49
C CYS A 261 -11.58 13.00 -10.32
N THR A 262 -12.39 13.85 -9.70
CA THR A 262 -12.01 14.66 -8.55
C THR A 262 -11.65 13.77 -7.36
N ILE A 263 -12.46 12.77 -7.05
CA ILE A 263 -12.19 11.78 -5.99
C ILE A 263 -10.87 11.04 -6.26
N VAL A 264 -10.68 10.50 -7.47
CA VAL A 264 -9.47 9.76 -7.86
C VAL A 264 -8.23 10.66 -7.77
N LEU A 265 -8.26 11.85 -8.39
CA LEU A 265 -7.11 12.75 -8.45
C LEU A 265 -6.74 13.32 -7.08
N ASN A 266 -7.71 13.63 -6.20
CA ASN A 266 -7.42 14.06 -4.84
C ASN A 266 -6.77 12.93 -4.02
N THR A 267 -7.29 11.70 -4.11
CA THR A 267 -6.73 10.52 -3.44
C THR A 267 -5.30 10.24 -3.92
N VAL A 268 -5.07 10.25 -5.24
CA VAL A 268 -3.74 10.05 -5.85
C VAL A 268 -2.79 11.19 -5.47
N SER A 269 -3.25 12.44 -5.44
CA SER A 269 -2.42 13.59 -5.07
C SER A 269 -1.94 13.51 -3.62
N ALA A 270 -2.73 12.93 -2.72
CA ALA A 270 -2.33 12.67 -1.34
C ALA A 270 -1.25 11.59 -1.24
N TYR A 271 -1.37 10.48 -1.98
CA TYR A 271 -0.45 9.34 -1.89
C TYR A 271 0.80 9.44 -2.78
N LYS A 272 0.82 10.27 -3.84
CA LYS A 272 1.90 10.28 -4.85
C LYS A 272 3.31 10.45 -4.25
N VAL A 273 3.48 11.29 -3.23
CA VAL A 273 4.79 11.56 -2.61
C VAL A 273 5.26 10.35 -1.79
N TRP A 274 4.35 9.78 -0.98
CA TRP A 274 4.61 8.53 -0.28
C TRP A 274 4.95 7.41 -1.27
N PHE A 275 4.17 7.23 -2.32
CA PHE A 275 4.36 6.16 -3.31
C PHE A 275 5.75 6.23 -3.96
N VAL A 276 6.17 7.42 -4.43
CA VAL A 276 7.49 7.59 -5.06
C VAL A 276 8.62 7.31 -4.07
N LEU A 277 8.57 7.89 -2.86
CA LEU A 277 9.62 7.70 -1.86
C LEU A 277 9.70 6.26 -1.35
N HIS A 278 8.55 5.63 -1.12
CA HIS A 278 8.45 4.21 -0.77
C HIS A 278 9.04 3.32 -1.87
N TRP A 279 8.60 3.52 -3.12
CA TRP A 279 9.04 2.72 -4.26
C TRP A 279 10.55 2.87 -4.53
N LEU A 280 11.08 4.10 -4.47
CA LEU A 280 12.51 4.34 -4.64
C LEU A 280 13.34 3.71 -3.51
N THR A 281 12.95 3.90 -2.24
CA THR A 281 13.75 3.41 -1.10
C THR A 281 13.70 1.89 -0.95
N TYR A 282 12.53 1.27 -1.06
CA TYR A 282 12.43 -0.19 -1.08
C TYR A 282 13.01 -0.80 -2.36
N GLY A 283 12.85 -0.15 -3.51
CA GLY A 283 13.45 -0.59 -4.77
C GLY A 283 14.98 -0.61 -4.68
N ALA A 284 15.60 0.50 -4.27
CA ALA A 284 17.04 0.56 -4.03
C ALA A 284 17.52 -0.48 -3.01
N GLY A 285 16.79 -0.64 -1.90
CA GLY A 285 17.09 -1.67 -0.89
C GLY A 285 17.08 -3.09 -1.47
N ILE A 286 16.09 -3.45 -2.29
CA ILE A 286 16.01 -4.79 -2.92
C ILE A 286 17.12 -4.99 -3.96
N LEU A 287 17.46 -3.95 -4.73
CA LEU A 287 18.57 -4.02 -5.72
C LEU A 287 19.91 -4.29 -5.02
N VAL A 288 20.24 -3.50 -4.00
CA VAL A 288 21.46 -3.68 -3.18
C VAL A 288 21.45 -5.03 -2.48
N TYR A 289 20.34 -5.40 -1.85
CA TYR A 289 20.20 -6.70 -1.19
C TYR A 289 20.43 -7.87 -2.15
N PHE A 290 19.84 -7.82 -3.34
CA PHE A 290 20.03 -8.87 -4.35
C PHE A 290 21.50 -8.96 -4.79
N MET A 291 22.16 -7.84 -5.10
CA MET A 291 23.56 -7.84 -5.55
C MET A 291 24.48 -8.45 -4.49
N LEU A 292 24.46 -7.90 -3.28
CA LEU A 292 25.34 -8.34 -2.20
C LEU A 292 25.06 -9.80 -1.79
N THR A 293 23.79 -10.20 -1.72
CA THR A 293 23.40 -11.60 -1.47
C THR A 293 23.85 -12.52 -2.61
N SER A 294 23.77 -12.08 -3.88
CA SER A 294 24.18 -12.91 -5.02
C SER A 294 25.68 -13.17 -5.04
N GLU A 295 26.48 -12.17 -4.65
CA GLU A 295 27.93 -12.29 -4.49
C GLU A 295 28.25 -13.27 -3.36
N GLU A 296 27.69 -13.06 -2.15
CA GLU A 296 27.83 -13.95 -0.99
C GLU A 296 27.47 -15.42 -1.29
N LEU A 297 26.39 -15.66 -2.05
CA LEU A 297 25.95 -17.00 -2.42
C LEU A 297 26.79 -17.63 -3.54
N SER A 298 27.53 -16.82 -4.31
CA SER A 298 28.39 -17.29 -5.39
C SER A 298 29.82 -17.64 -4.94
N GLY A 299 30.34 -16.92 -3.94
CA GLY A 299 31.76 -16.99 -3.53
C GLY A 299 32.19 -18.31 -2.88
N ASP A 300 31.32 -18.97 -2.11
CA ASP A 300 31.59 -20.30 -1.54
C ASP A 300 30.30 -21.12 -1.33
N LYS A 301 30.23 -22.28 -1.99
CA LYS A 301 29.04 -23.14 -1.95
C LYS A 301 28.81 -23.80 -0.58
N ASN A 302 29.87 -23.97 0.23
CA ASN A 302 29.86 -24.81 1.42
C ASN A 302 29.87 -24.06 2.77
N SER A 303 30.20 -22.77 2.80
CA SER A 303 30.31 -22.00 4.07
C SER A 303 28.96 -21.58 4.68
N VAL A 304 27.98 -21.19 3.85
CA VAL A 304 26.69 -20.67 4.34
C VAL A 304 25.66 -21.80 4.52
N SER A 305 25.20 -21.98 5.77
CA SER A 305 24.25 -23.05 6.12
C SER A 305 22.86 -22.86 5.49
N THR A 306 22.18 -23.97 5.20
CA THR A 306 20.85 -23.98 4.56
C THR A 306 19.82 -23.13 5.29
N ALA A 307 19.84 -23.10 6.63
CA ALA A 307 18.94 -22.26 7.43
C ALA A 307 19.13 -20.75 7.17
N VAL A 308 20.38 -20.30 6.95
CA VAL A 308 20.68 -18.90 6.59
C VAL A 308 20.21 -18.61 5.16
N LYS A 309 20.43 -19.53 4.21
CA LYS A 309 19.93 -19.40 2.83
C LYS A 309 18.41 -19.27 2.80
N VAL A 310 17.68 -20.09 3.57
CA VAL A 310 16.21 -20.00 3.71
C VAL A 310 15.78 -18.68 4.35
N TYR A 311 16.46 -18.24 5.42
CA TYR A 311 16.19 -16.95 6.07
C TYR A 311 16.31 -15.76 5.11
N ILE A 312 17.39 -15.71 4.34
CA ILE A 312 17.67 -14.70 3.31
C ILE A 312 16.54 -14.68 2.27
N CYS A 313 16.15 -15.85 1.74
CA CYS A 313 15.04 -15.93 0.78
C CYS A 313 13.70 -15.45 1.38
N LEU A 314 13.40 -15.77 2.64
CA LEU A 314 12.17 -15.33 3.30
C LEU A 314 12.14 -13.80 3.49
N LEU A 315 13.27 -13.19 3.88
CA LEU A 315 13.39 -11.73 3.96
C LEU A 315 13.24 -11.05 2.59
N PHE A 316 13.87 -11.60 1.55
CA PHE A 316 13.71 -11.10 0.18
C PHE A 316 12.23 -11.07 -0.21
N VAL A 317 11.49 -12.16 0.03
CA VAL A 317 10.04 -12.24 -0.21
C VAL A 317 9.27 -11.18 0.59
N CYS A 318 9.60 -10.98 1.87
CA CYS A 318 8.99 -9.94 2.70
C CYS A 318 9.21 -8.52 2.16
N PHE A 319 10.45 -8.16 1.78
CA PHE A 319 10.74 -6.82 1.23
C PHE A 319 10.17 -6.63 -0.17
N PHE A 320 10.23 -7.66 -1.02
CA PHE A 320 9.62 -7.65 -2.35
C PHE A 320 8.10 -7.50 -2.28
N TYR A 321 7.43 -8.13 -1.31
CA TYR A 321 6.01 -7.94 -1.05
C TYR A 321 5.67 -6.47 -0.72
N VAL A 322 6.43 -5.85 0.19
CA VAL A 322 6.25 -4.46 0.59
C VAL A 322 6.43 -3.51 -0.60
N PHE A 323 7.46 -3.72 -1.41
CA PHE A 323 7.74 -2.96 -2.64
C PHE A 323 6.65 -3.10 -3.70
N ILE A 324 6.12 -4.31 -3.92
CA ILE A 324 5.24 -4.57 -5.07
C ILE A 324 3.76 -4.32 -4.79
N LEU A 325 3.32 -4.46 -3.53
CA LEU A 325 1.91 -4.28 -3.17
C LEU A 325 1.37 -2.89 -3.60
N PRO A 326 2.07 -1.75 -3.35
CA PRO A 326 1.63 -0.45 -3.85
C PRO A 326 1.53 -0.42 -5.38
N CYS A 327 2.50 -0.98 -6.10
CA CYS A 327 2.53 -0.98 -7.57
C CYS A 327 1.31 -1.67 -8.19
N ILE A 328 0.91 -2.83 -7.62
CA ILE A 328 -0.27 -3.58 -8.05
C ILE A 328 -1.54 -2.73 -7.87
N TYR A 329 -1.69 -2.06 -6.73
CA TYR A 329 -2.88 -1.27 -6.43
C TYR A 329 -2.93 0.09 -7.15
N ALA A 330 -1.78 0.71 -7.42
CA ALA A 330 -1.67 1.87 -8.31
C ALA A 330 -2.09 1.52 -9.75
N ALA A 331 -1.61 0.39 -10.29
CA ALA A 331 -2.04 -0.10 -11.59
C ALA A 331 -3.54 -0.45 -11.62
N ARG A 332 -4.06 -1.04 -10.53
CA ARG A 332 -5.48 -1.37 -10.39
C ARG A 332 -6.39 -0.13 -10.46
N ILE A 333 -6.03 0.99 -9.83
CA ILE A 333 -6.82 2.24 -9.92
C ILE A 333 -6.99 2.66 -11.38
N THR A 334 -5.91 2.66 -12.16
CA THR A 334 -5.94 3.03 -13.58
C THR A 334 -6.73 2.00 -14.41
N SER A 335 -6.60 0.71 -14.11
CA SER A 335 -7.30 -0.36 -14.83
C SER A 335 -8.81 -0.37 -14.58
N GLU A 336 -9.26 -0.26 -13.33
CA GLU A 336 -10.70 -0.22 -12.99
C GLU A 336 -11.37 1.03 -13.59
N TYR A 337 -10.65 2.15 -13.67
CA TYR A 337 -11.10 3.38 -14.32
C TYR A 337 -11.16 3.26 -15.85
N ALA A 338 -10.11 2.73 -16.50
CA ALA A 338 -10.11 2.46 -17.94
C ALA A 338 -11.25 1.49 -18.34
N GLY A 339 -11.52 0.49 -17.49
CA GLY A 339 -12.62 -0.44 -17.67
C GLY A 339 -14.02 0.18 -17.64
N ILE A 340 -14.20 1.43 -17.21
CA ILE A 340 -15.46 2.18 -17.41
C ILE A 340 -15.63 2.48 -18.90
N TYR A 341 -14.57 2.93 -19.57
CA TYR A 341 -14.57 3.31 -20.98
C TYR A 341 -14.80 2.12 -21.88
N ASP A 342 -14.11 1.01 -21.59
CA ASP A 342 -14.26 -0.23 -22.35
C ASP A 342 -15.71 -0.75 -22.25
N ARG A 343 -16.32 -0.70 -21.06
CA ARG A 343 -17.74 -1.05 -20.88
C ARG A 343 -18.67 -0.14 -21.67
N ILE A 344 -18.53 1.19 -21.55
CA ILE A 344 -19.37 2.14 -22.29
C ILE A 344 -19.23 1.95 -23.79
N ASN A 345 -18.00 1.74 -24.28
CA ASN A 345 -17.73 1.50 -25.70
C ASN A 345 -18.33 0.17 -26.19
N CYS A 346 -18.27 -0.89 -25.40
CA CYS A 346 -18.86 -2.19 -25.74
C CYS A 346 -20.37 -2.29 -25.52
N THR A 347 -21.01 -1.31 -24.86
CA THR A 347 -22.47 -1.27 -24.67
C THR A 347 -23.14 -0.79 -25.97
N THR A 348 -24.15 -1.52 -26.46
CA THR A 348 -24.86 -1.20 -27.72
C THR A 348 -25.97 -0.16 -27.49
N SER A 349 -26.57 0.37 -28.56
CA SER A 349 -27.72 1.29 -28.47
C SER A 349 -28.91 0.69 -27.70
N ASP A 350 -29.07 -0.63 -27.79
CA ASP A 350 -30.25 -1.34 -27.35
C ASP A 350 -30.15 -1.74 -25.87
N ASP A 351 -28.92 -1.70 -25.32
CA ASP A 351 -28.62 -1.87 -23.89
C ASP A 351 -28.87 -0.60 -23.04
N TRP A 352 -29.07 0.55 -23.69
CA TRP A 352 -29.37 1.85 -23.07
C TRP A 352 -30.88 2.15 -23.13
N ASN A 353 -31.40 2.70 -22.04
CA ASN A 353 -32.82 3.07 -21.93
C ASN A 353 -33.21 4.13 -22.99
N GLU A 354 -34.50 4.13 -23.35
CA GLU A 354 -35.11 5.19 -24.16
C GLU A 354 -34.85 6.56 -23.51
N GLY A 355 -34.36 7.55 -24.28
CA GLY A 355 -34.01 8.88 -23.76
C GLY A 355 -32.62 9.00 -23.12
N HIS A 356 -31.90 7.89 -22.90
CA HIS A 356 -30.53 7.93 -22.35
C HIS A 356 -29.54 8.57 -23.36
N PRO A 357 -28.67 9.53 -22.97
CA PRO A 357 -27.79 10.25 -23.90
C PRO A 357 -26.90 9.37 -24.78
N PHE A 358 -26.39 8.26 -24.23
CA PHE A 358 -25.58 7.26 -24.96
C PHE A 358 -26.34 6.32 -25.90
N LYS A 359 -27.68 6.43 -26.02
CA LYS A 359 -28.42 5.75 -27.09
C LYS A 359 -28.00 6.28 -28.47
N ASP A 360 -27.56 7.54 -28.57
CA ASP A 360 -26.78 8.03 -29.71
C ASP A 360 -25.28 7.70 -29.54
N ARG A 361 -24.75 6.94 -30.50
CA ARG A 361 -23.34 6.55 -30.56
C ARG A 361 -22.37 7.74 -30.69
N ARG A 362 -22.83 8.89 -31.21
CA ARG A 362 -22.03 10.14 -31.28
C ARG A 362 -21.71 10.66 -29.88
N ASN A 363 -22.66 10.59 -28.95
CA ASN A 363 -22.46 11.02 -27.56
C ASN A 363 -21.48 10.10 -26.83
N ILE A 364 -21.51 8.78 -27.11
CA ILE A 364 -20.47 7.85 -26.63
C ILE A 364 -19.09 8.28 -27.15
N PHE A 365 -18.94 8.58 -28.44
CA PHE A 365 -17.67 9.00 -29.01
C PHE A 365 -17.15 10.31 -28.40
N LEU A 366 -18.01 11.32 -28.26
CA LEU A 366 -17.67 12.60 -27.62
C LEU A 366 -17.24 12.42 -26.16
N PHE A 367 -17.97 11.62 -25.39
CA PHE A 367 -17.60 11.28 -24.02
C PHE A 367 -16.25 10.58 -23.94
N LEU A 368 -16.01 9.56 -24.77
CA LEU A 368 -14.75 8.81 -24.76
C LEU A 368 -13.56 9.69 -25.15
N ALA A 369 -13.73 10.63 -26.09
CA ALA A 369 -12.71 11.60 -26.44
C ALA A 369 -12.37 12.53 -25.25
N TYR A 370 -13.39 13.17 -24.66
CA TYR A 370 -13.27 14.00 -23.45
C TYR A 370 -12.59 13.25 -22.30
N ALA A 371 -13.10 12.05 -21.98
CA ALA A 371 -12.69 11.30 -20.81
C ALA A 371 -11.27 10.73 -20.95
N LYS A 372 -10.84 10.41 -22.18
CA LYS A 372 -9.45 10.01 -22.49
C LYS A 372 -8.46 11.16 -22.33
N ASP A 373 -8.83 12.36 -22.75
CA ASP A 373 -8.03 13.59 -22.58
C ASP A 373 -7.86 13.94 -21.10
N ARG A 374 -8.99 14.04 -20.36
CA ARG A 374 -9.00 14.24 -18.90
C ARG A 374 -8.16 13.16 -18.19
N GLY A 375 -8.37 11.90 -18.60
CA GLY A 375 -7.50 10.76 -18.32
C GLY A 375 -7.18 10.56 -16.85
N CYS A 376 -8.18 10.52 -15.98
CA CYS A 376 -7.97 10.29 -14.54
C CYS A 376 -7.46 8.85 -14.29
N GLY A 377 -7.05 8.56 -13.05
CA GLY A 377 -6.33 7.32 -12.70
C GLY A 377 -5.03 7.63 -11.96
N PHE A 378 -4.21 6.60 -11.71
CA PHE A 378 -2.96 6.79 -10.97
C PHE A 378 -1.87 7.35 -11.88
N LYS A 379 -1.60 8.66 -11.76
CA LYS A 379 -0.62 9.42 -12.52
C LYS A 379 0.39 10.10 -11.60
N ILE A 380 1.66 10.06 -11.98
CA ILE A 380 2.73 10.85 -11.34
C ILE A 380 3.42 11.65 -12.45
N GLY A 381 3.28 12.97 -12.40
CA GLY A 381 3.66 13.84 -13.51
C GLY A 381 2.92 13.47 -14.80
N ARG A 382 3.67 13.19 -15.87
CA ARG A 382 3.11 12.69 -17.15
C ARG A 382 3.01 11.17 -17.24
N ILE A 383 3.55 10.43 -16.26
CA ILE A 383 3.59 8.96 -16.29
C ILE A 383 2.29 8.39 -15.70
N ARG A 384 1.63 7.50 -16.45
CA ARG A 384 0.40 6.81 -16.03
C ARG A 384 0.73 5.36 -15.67
N PHE A 385 0.26 4.91 -14.50
CA PHE A 385 0.52 3.56 -14.00
C PHE A 385 -0.53 2.61 -14.57
N ASN A 386 -0.29 2.10 -15.78
CA ASN A 386 -1.27 1.29 -16.53
C ASN A 386 -1.17 -0.20 -16.22
N SER A 387 0.05 -0.70 -15.98
CA SER A 387 0.35 -2.09 -15.70
C SER A 387 1.51 -2.15 -14.71
N SER A 388 1.45 -3.08 -13.75
CA SER A 388 2.58 -3.40 -12.89
C SER A 388 3.75 -3.99 -13.69
N LEU A 389 3.47 -4.65 -14.83
CA LEU A 389 4.48 -5.28 -15.68
C LEU A 389 5.54 -4.28 -16.18
N THR A 390 5.14 -3.07 -16.58
CA THR A 390 6.08 -2.03 -17.02
C THR A 390 7.07 -1.63 -15.91
N TRP A 391 6.62 -1.62 -14.66
CA TRP A 391 7.46 -1.30 -13.50
C TRP A 391 8.32 -2.47 -13.05
N PHE A 392 7.83 -3.70 -13.18
CA PHE A 392 8.68 -4.90 -13.08
C PHE A 392 9.78 -4.86 -14.15
N SER A 393 9.46 -4.61 -15.42
CA SER A 393 10.43 -4.53 -16.51
C SER A 393 11.45 -3.41 -16.28
N PHE A 394 11.04 -2.24 -15.79
CA PHE A 394 11.96 -1.18 -15.40
C PHE A 394 12.87 -1.62 -14.24
N PHE A 395 12.31 -2.23 -13.20
CA PHE A 395 13.05 -2.72 -12.03
C PHE A 395 14.06 -3.81 -12.39
N PHE A 396 13.66 -4.82 -13.16
CA PHE A 396 14.55 -5.89 -13.63
C PHE A 396 15.58 -5.39 -14.66
N GLY A 397 15.22 -4.41 -15.49
CA GLY A 397 16.16 -3.73 -16.39
C GLY A 397 17.24 -2.97 -15.61
N LEU A 398 16.85 -2.24 -14.56
CA LEU A 398 17.78 -1.56 -13.65
C LEU A 398 18.64 -2.57 -12.85
N LEU A 399 18.06 -3.69 -12.42
CA LEU A 399 18.79 -4.78 -11.76
C LEU A 399 19.87 -5.37 -12.69
N GLY A 400 19.51 -5.70 -13.93
CA GLY A 400 20.45 -6.25 -14.91
C GLY A 400 21.54 -5.25 -15.31
N LEU A 401 21.19 -3.97 -15.47
CA LEU A 401 22.14 -2.90 -15.76
C LEU A 401 23.17 -2.74 -14.63
N LEU A 402 22.70 -2.65 -13.38
CA LEU A 402 23.58 -2.50 -12.21
C LEU A 402 24.44 -3.75 -12.02
N TYR A 403 23.87 -4.96 -12.13
CA TYR A 403 24.65 -6.21 -12.06
C TYR A 403 25.76 -6.27 -13.11
N HIS A 404 25.50 -5.80 -14.34
CA HIS A 404 26.51 -5.72 -15.39
C HIS A 404 27.64 -4.74 -15.04
N PHE A 405 27.32 -3.56 -14.52
CA PHE A 405 28.35 -2.58 -14.12
C PHE A 405 29.16 -3.02 -12.89
N PHE A 406 28.55 -3.73 -11.93
CA PHE A 406 29.25 -4.26 -10.76
C PHE A 406 30.05 -5.54 -11.03
N GLN A 407 29.79 -6.28 -12.12
CA GLN A 407 30.70 -7.34 -12.61
C GLN A 407 31.86 -6.82 -13.47
N ALA A 408 31.78 -5.58 -13.94
CA ALA A 408 32.77 -4.97 -14.84
C ALA A 408 33.73 -3.98 -14.15
N ALA A 409 33.61 -3.84 -12.82
CA ALA A 409 34.45 -3.03 -11.94
C ALA A 409 35.25 -3.95 -11.00
#